data_AF-A0A6J5GQL4-F1
#
_entry.id   AF-A0A6J5GQL4-F1
#
_cell.length_a   1.000
_cell.length_b   1.000
_cell.length_c   1.000
_cell.angle_alpha   90.00
_cell.angle_beta   90.00
_cell.angle_gamma   90.00
#
_symmetry.space_group_name_H-M   'P 1'
#
loop_
_entity.id
_entity.type
_entity.pdbx_description
1 polymer ?
#
loop_
_entity_poly.entity_id
_entity_poly.type
_entity_poly.pdbx_seq_one_letter_code
_entity_poly.pdbx_strand_id
1 'polypeptide(L)'
;MKIAERLERRLLGTARALCLLALVAVVMAITAVMFALAFPGKQSVIADPSVNVTDVLASLPGSEAANDAISGDSANGGMTDVNVQAAAGLVIPAPLRQVLNGDNASQPLLNAWLVNVPLPDRQQFLNKLSEVVAHASQHAATWEWDNRERYVAAAMNQYARVKIERIASAEGAIEAAHDRSEQFRTSLGTLLALVGFLTLLLVLLAIERNTRHLRVGRAD
;
A
#
# COMPACT_ATOMS: atom_id res chain seq x y z
N MET A 1 -55.20 -29.48 -25.51
CA MET A 1 -54.72 -28.08 -25.54
C MET A 1 -54.70 -27.38 -24.16
N LYS A 2 -55.70 -27.52 -23.29
CA LYS A 2 -55.77 -26.79 -21.98
C LYS A 2 -54.62 -27.00 -20.98
N ILE A 3 -53.92 -28.14 -21.03
CA ILE A 3 -52.86 -28.47 -20.05
C ILE A 3 -51.55 -27.74 -20.37
N ALA A 4 -51.15 -27.72 -21.65
CA ALA A 4 -49.96 -27.02 -22.12
C ALA A 4 -50.04 -25.51 -21.83
N GLU A 5 -51.22 -24.93 -22.04
CA GLU A 5 -51.47 -23.50 -21.84
C GLU A 5 -51.45 -23.08 -20.35
N ARG A 6 -51.86 -23.97 -19.44
CA ARG A 6 -51.70 -23.79 -17.99
C ARG A 6 -50.25 -23.89 -17.54
N LEU A 7 -49.50 -24.83 -18.12
CA LEU A 7 -48.10 -25.09 -17.77
C LEU A 7 -47.22 -23.92 -18.20
N GLU A 8 -47.47 -23.38 -19.39
CA GLU A 8 -46.78 -22.23 -19.95
C GLU A 8 -47.07 -20.92 -19.19
N ARG A 9 -48.34 -20.68 -18.78
CA ARG A 9 -48.67 -19.55 -17.87
C ARG A 9 -47.96 -19.64 -16.53
N ARG A 10 -47.83 -20.84 -15.97
CA ARG A 10 -47.09 -21.05 -14.72
C ARG A 10 -45.60 -20.79 -14.93
N LEU A 11 -45.00 -21.31 -16.01
CA LEU A 11 -43.60 -21.11 -16.37
C LEU A 11 -43.23 -19.63 -16.55
N LEU A 12 -44.02 -18.88 -17.33
CA LEU A 12 -43.80 -17.44 -17.54
C LEU A 12 -43.99 -16.64 -16.24
N GLY A 13 -44.97 -17.02 -15.41
CA GLY A 13 -45.20 -16.43 -14.09
C GLY A 13 -44.03 -16.68 -13.14
N THR A 14 -43.53 -17.92 -13.07
CA THR A 14 -42.37 -18.29 -12.24
C THR A 14 -41.09 -17.65 -12.74
N ALA A 15 -40.87 -17.58 -14.05
CA ALA A 15 -39.69 -16.94 -14.64
C ALA A 15 -39.64 -15.44 -14.29
N ARG A 16 -40.79 -14.75 -14.34
CA ARG A 16 -40.90 -13.36 -13.91
C ARG A 16 -40.62 -13.19 -12.41
N ALA A 17 -41.18 -14.06 -11.56
CA ALA A 17 -40.94 -14.01 -10.12
C ALA A 17 -39.45 -14.22 -9.79
N LEU A 18 -38.81 -15.19 -10.46
CA LEU A 18 -37.37 -15.44 -10.32
C LEU A 18 -36.52 -14.26 -10.82
N CYS A 19 -36.87 -13.65 -11.96
CA CYS A 19 -36.16 -12.47 -12.46
C CYS A 19 -36.29 -11.27 -11.50
N LEU A 20 -37.46 -11.05 -10.91
CA LEU A 20 -37.65 -9.99 -9.91
C LEU A 20 -36.85 -10.26 -8.64
N LEU A 21 -36.86 -11.50 -8.14
CA LEU A 21 -36.11 -11.88 -6.95
C LEU A 21 -34.59 -11.74 -7.19
N ALA A 22 -34.11 -12.19 -8.34
CA ALA A 22 -32.72 -12.00 -8.76
C ALA A 22 -32.36 -10.51 -8.89
N LEU A 23 -33.24 -9.69 -9.47
CA LEU A 23 -33.03 -8.24 -9.60
C LEU A 23 -32.89 -7.59 -8.22
N VAL A 24 -33.77 -7.92 -7.28
CA VAL A 24 -33.69 -7.41 -5.91
C VAL A 24 -32.38 -7.83 -5.24
N ALA A 25 -31.98 -9.10 -5.38
CA ALA A 25 -30.72 -9.59 -4.83
C ALA A 25 -29.50 -8.85 -5.41
N VAL A 26 -29.48 -8.61 -6.72
CA VAL A 26 -28.40 -7.86 -7.39
C VAL A 26 -28.37 -6.40 -6.92
N VAL A 27 -29.53 -5.75 -6.78
CA VAL A 27 -29.61 -4.37 -6.26
C VAL A 27 -29.09 -4.30 -4.82
N MET A 28 -29.46 -5.26 -3.97
CA MET A 28 -28.93 -5.37 -2.61
C MET A 28 -27.40 -5.54 -2.61
N ALA A 29 -26.86 -6.38 -3.50
CA ALA A 29 -25.42 -6.54 -3.65
C ALA A 29 -24.72 -5.24 -4.08
N ILE A 30 -25.30 -4.48 -5.02
CA ILE A 30 -24.78 -3.16 -5.43
C ILE A 30 -24.76 -2.20 -4.23
N THR A 31 -25.83 -2.16 -3.43
CA THR A 31 -25.86 -1.29 -2.24
C THR A 31 -24.80 -1.67 -1.21
N ALA A 32 -24.54 -2.96 -1.01
CA ALA A 32 -23.48 -3.44 -0.12
C ALA A 32 -22.09 -3.05 -0.62
N VAL A 33 -21.82 -3.17 -1.93
CA VAL A 33 -20.55 -2.74 -2.54
C VAL A 33 -20.37 -1.23 -2.43
N MET A 34 -21.41 -0.44 -2.72
CA MET A 34 -21.37 1.02 -2.59
C MET A 34 -21.15 1.46 -1.14
N PHE A 35 -21.74 0.76 -0.17
CA PHE A 35 -21.50 1.00 1.24
C PHE A 35 -20.04 0.67 1.59
N ALA A 36 -19.51 -0.47 1.15
CA ALA A 36 -18.11 -0.84 1.37
C ALA A 36 -17.12 0.18 0.78
N LEU A 37 -17.46 0.80 -0.36
CA LEU A 37 -16.68 1.87 -0.98
C LEU A 37 -16.80 3.21 -0.24
N ALA A 38 -17.98 3.53 0.31
CA ALA A 38 -18.25 4.79 0.99
C ALA A 38 -17.61 4.88 2.39
N PHE A 39 -17.24 3.74 2.99
CA PHE A 39 -16.44 3.68 4.20
C PHE A 39 -15.01 3.30 3.85
N PRO A 40 -14.16 4.25 3.39
CA PRO A 40 -12.74 3.99 3.32
C PRO A 40 -12.29 3.64 4.73
N GLY A 41 -11.81 2.41 4.93
CA GLY A 41 -11.03 2.08 6.11
C GLY A 41 -9.97 3.17 6.25
N LYS A 42 -9.87 3.78 7.44
CA LYS A 42 -9.11 5.02 7.75
C LYS A 42 -7.59 4.91 7.51
N GLN A 43 -7.14 4.52 6.34
CA GLN A 43 -5.74 4.52 5.96
C GLN A 43 -5.60 5.55 4.85
N SER A 44 -5.48 6.81 5.26
CA SER A 44 -4.63 7.74 4.54
C SER A 44 -3.24 7.11 4.60
N VAL A 45 -2.89 6.32 3.58
CA VAL A 45 -1.55 5.76 3.48
C VAL A 45 -0.65 6.89 3.03
N ILE A 46 0.06 7.48 3.99
CA ILE A 46 1.09 8.46 3.70
C ILE A 46 2.26 7.69 3.12
N ALA A 47 2.63 8.00 1.86
CA ALA A 47 3.75 7.36 1.16
C ALA A 47 5.09 7.52 1.93
N ASP A 48 5.23 8.63 2.66
CA ASP A 48 6.38 8.88 3.53
C ASP A 48 5.99 9.01 5.02
N PRO A 49 5.90 7.90 5.78
CA PRO A 49 5.65 7.98 7.20
C PRO A 49 6.87 8.58 7.91
N SER A 50 6.65 9.65 8.68
CA SER A 50 7.72 10.30 9.45
C SER A 50 8.31 9.33 10.48
N VAL A 51 9.63 9.32 10.57
CA VAL A 51 10.37 8.57 11.60
C VAL A 51 11.02 9.60 12.50
N ASN A 52 10.69 9.55 13.79
CA ASN A 52 11.26 10.47 14.76
C ASN A 52 12.64 9.95 15.21
N VAL A 53 13.60 10.86 15.29
CA VAL A 53 14.99 10.56 15.66
C VAL A 53 15.06 9.99 17.08
N THR A 54 14.20 10.49 17.98
CA THR A 54 14.11 10.01 19.37
C THR A 54 13.71 8.54 19.46
N ASP A 55 12.81 8.08 18.59
CA ASP A 55 12.30 6.71 18.63
C ASP A 55 13.36 5.72 18.13
N VAL A 56 14.16 6.14 17.14
CA VAL A 56 15.29 5.35 16.63
C VAL A 56 16.36 5.22 17.71
N LEU A 57 16.73 6.32 18.36
CA LEU A 57 17.75 6.31 19.41
C LEU A 57 17.29 5.60 20.68
N ALA A 58 16.00 5.67 21.03
CA ALA A 58 15.44 4.92 22.15
C ALA A 58 15.44 3.40 21.93
N SER A 59 15.46 2.96 20.68
CA SER A 59 15.55 1.52 20.34
C SER A 59 16.97 0.96 20.44
N LEU A 60 17.98 1.82 20.63
CA LEU A 60 19.36 1.42 20.80
C LEU A 60 19.71 1.27 22.29
N PRO A 61 20.64 0.37 22.64
CA PRO A 61 21.14 0.27 24.00
C PRO A 61 21.84 1.58 24.42
N GLY A 62 21.36 2.20 25.48
CA GLY A 62 21.88 3.48 25.99
C GLY A 62 23.16 3.41 26.82
N SER A 63 23.82 2.25 26.88
CA SER A 63 25.05 2.03 27.66
C SER A 63 26.15 1.47 26.80
N GLU A 64 27.37 1.97 26.99
CA GLU A 64 28.61 1.54 26.33
C GLU A 64 28.76 0.01 26.28
N ALA A 65 28.64 -0.67 27.44
CA ALA A 65 28.78 -2.13 27.56
C ALA A 65 27.76 -2.97 26.77
N ALA A 66 26.62 -2.40 26.39
CA ALA A 66 25.61 -3.09 25.60
C ALA A 66 25.85 -2.98 24.09
N ASN A 67 26.67 -2.00 23.67
CA ASN A 67 27.06 -1.81 22.28
C ASN A 67 28.32 -2.61 21.92
N ASP A 68 29.12 -3.03 22.90
CA ASP A 68 30.25 -3.95 22.70
C ASP A 68 29.81 -5.30 22.10
N ALA A 69 28.60 -5.76 22.44
CA ALA A 69 28.01 -7.01 21.95
C ALA A 69 27.53 -6.95 20.48
N ILE A 70 27.46 -5.77 19.89
CA ILE A 70 27.11 -5.55 18.47
C ILE A 70 28.42 -5.56 17.67
N SER A 71 29.17 -6.66 17.77
CA SER A 71 30.48 -6.80 17.13
C SER A 71 30.31 -7.22 15.66
N GLY A 72 30.63 -6.31 14.74
CA GLY A 72 30.79 -6.56 13.31
C GLY A 72 31.98 -5.77 12.79
N ASP A 73 32.94 -6.47 12.20
CA ASP A 73 34.24 -6.02 11.70
C ASP A 73 34.14 -4.72 10.88
N SER A 74 34.83 -3.66 11.32
CA SER A 74 35.14 -2.49 10.49
C SER A 74 36.62 -2.14 10.68
N ALA A 75 37.42 -2.39 9.64
CA ALA A 75 38.82 -2.03 9.57
C ALA A 75 39.08 -1.09 8.37
N ASN A 76 39.89 -0.06 8.65
CA ASN A 76 40.64 0.82 7.75
C ASN A 76 39.90 2.00 7.09
N GLY A 77 40.10 3.18 7.68
CA GLY A 77 39.83 4.48 7.08
C GLY A 77 41.01 4.99 6.25
N GLY A 78 40.78 5.15 4.95
CA GLY A 78 41.63 5.93 4.03
C GLY A 78 40.76 7.01 3.40
N MET A 79 41.23 8.26 3.43
CA MET A 79 40.46 9.43 2.99
C MET A 79 40.19 9.35 1.49
N THR A 80 38.96 9.01 1.11
CA THR A 80 38.48 8.99 -0.29
C THR A 80 37.29 9.90 -0.47
N ASP A 81 37.21 10.51 -1.65
CA ASP A 81 36.13 11.39 -2.06
C ASP A 81 34.77 10.68 -1.93
N VAL A 82 33.75 11.33 -1.37
CA VAL A 82 32.43 10.71 -1.14
C VAL A 82 31.75 10.45 -2.48
N ASN A 83 31.68 9.20 -2.90
CA ASN A 83 31.06 8.81 -4.17
C ASN A 83 29.82 7.94 -3.94
N VAL A 84 28.66 8.59 -3.77
CA VAL A 84 27.36 7.91 -3.60
C VAL A 84 26.51 8.18 -4.84
N GLN A 85 26.51 7.26 -5.79
CA GLN A 85 25.79 7.41 -7.07
C GLN A 85 24.29 7.63 -6.90
N ALA A 86 23.66 6.93 -5.95
CA ALA A 86 22.22 7.08 -5.67
C ALA A 86 21.85 8.45 -5.06
N ALA A 87 22.86 9.21 -4.59
CA ALA A 87 22.73 10.59 -4.11
C ALA A 87 23.12 11.63 -5.18
N ALA A 88 23.30 11.24 -6.45
CA ALA A 88 23.67 12.17 -7.51
C ALA A 88 22.67 13.32 -7.62
N GLY A 89 23.17 14.56 -7.56
CA GLY A 89 22.35 15.77 -7.57
C GLY A 89 21.69 16.14 -6.23
N LEU A 90 21.95 15.38 -5.16
CA LEU A 90 21.44 15.63 -3.81
C LEU A 90 22.54 16.19 -2.90
N VAL A 91 22.13 16.96 -1.88
CA VAL A 91 23.05 17.54 -0.91
C VAL A 91 23.25 16.57 0.24
N ILE A 92 24.48 16.06 0.41
CA ILE A 92 24.87 15.26 1.57
C ILE A 92 25.20 16.21 2.74
N PRO A 93 24.43 16.20 3.85
CA PRO A 93 24.67 17.09 4.97
C PRO A 93 26.00 16.81 5.70
N ALA A 94 26.55 17.82 6.36
CA ALA A 94 27.91 17.77 6.92
C ALA A 94 28.16 16.67 7.97
N PRO A 95 27.28 16.41 8.95
CA PRO A 95 27.47 15.32 9.91
C PRO A 95 27.58 13.95 9.25
N LEU A 96 26.74 13.68 8.25
CA LEU A 96 26.77 12.43 7.49
C LEU A 96 28.03 12.34 6.62
N ARG A 97 28.45 13.45 6.01
CA ARG A 97 29.69 13.52 5.21
C ARG A 97 30.93 13.20 6.03
N GLN A 98 30.96 13.63 7.29
CA GLN A 98 32.08 13.35 8.20
C GLN A 98 32.23 11.84 8.46
N VAL A 99 31.11 11.13 8.67
CA VAL A 99 31.12 9.67 8.84
C VAL A 99 31.54 8.95 7.56
N LEU A 100 31.00 9.36 6.40
CA LEU A 100 31.32 8.76 5.09
C LEU A 100 32.79 8.95 4.66
N ASN A 101 33.44 10.01 5.15
CA ASN A 101 34.86 10.26 4.94
C ASN A 101 35.76 9.46 5.91
N GLY A 102 35.24 9.14 7.09
CA GLY A 102 35.94 8.36 8.11
C GLY A 102 35.87 6.85 7.85
N ASP A 103 34.75 6.39 7.29
CA ASP A 103 34.49 4.99 7.01
C ASP A 103 34.07 4.75 5.54
N ASN A 104 34.94 4.05 4.81
CA ASN A 104 34.70 3.69 3.41
C ASN A 104 33.61 2.61 3.25
N ALA A 105 33.31 1.82 4.28
CA ALA A 105 32.25 0.81 4.24
C ALA A 105 30.84 1.45 4.28
N SER A 106 30.72 2.66 4.83
CA SER A 106 29.45 3.39 4.93
C SER A 106 28.94 3.93 3.59
N GLN A 107 29.81 4.18 2.61
CA GLN A 107 29.41 4.70 1.29
C GLN A 107 28.58 3.70 0.46
N PRO A 108 29.00 2.43 0.24
CA PRO A 108 28.20 1.46 -0.48
C PRO A 108 26.90 1.10 0.26
N LEU A 109 26.90 1.12 1.60
CA LEU A 109 25.70 0.94 2.41
C LEU A 109 24.68 2.05 2.18
N LEU A 110 25.11 3.32 2.24
CA LEU A 110 24.24 4.46 1.95
C LEU A 110 23.70 4.39 0.52
N ASN A 111 24.53 3.99 -0.45
CA ASN A 111 24.09 3.79 -1.82
C ASN A 111 23.00 2.72 -1.92
N ALA A 112 23.18 1.58 -1.25
CA ALA A 112 22.19 0.50 -1.21
C ALA A 112 20.87 0.94 -0.53
N TRP A 113 20.93 1.73 0.54
CA TRP A 113 19.73 2.27 1.18
C TRP A 113 18.97 3.23 0.26
N LEU A 114 19.66 4.17 -0.38
CA LEU A 114 19.05 5.15 -1.27
C LEU A 114 18.42 4.53 -2.52
N VAL A 115 18.93 3.39 -2.99
CA VAL A 115 18.27 2.61 -4.07
C VAL A 115 16.86 2.17 -3.66
N ASN A 116 16.66 1.83 -2.39
CA ASN A 116 15.37 1.42 -1.83
C ASN A 116 14.50 2.59 -1.35
N VAL A 117 14.95 3.83 -1.53
CA VAL A 117 14.19 5.03 -1.20
C VAL A 117 13.74 5.71 -2.49
N PRO A 118 12.44 6.05 -2.63
CA PRO A 118 11.93 6.78 -3.78
C PRO A 118 12.70 8.09 -4.00
N LEU A 119 13.02 8.39 -5.26
CA LEU A 119 13.71 9.61 -5.68
C LEU A 119 13.25 10.91 -4.99
N PRO A 120 11.94 11.23 -4.87
CA PRO A 120 11.50 12.46 -4.21
C PRO A 120 11.85 12.52 -2.72
N ASP A 121 11.97 11.36 -2.06
CA ASP A 121 12.14 11.27 -0.60
C ASP A 121 13.61 11.19 -0.18
N ARG A 122 14.53 10.98 -1.13
CA ARG A 122 15.96 10.78 -0.85
C ARG A 122 16.61 11.97 -0.13
N GLN A 123 16.27 13.21 -0.47
CA GLN A 123 16.83 14.37 0.23
C GLN A 123 16.37 14.43 1.69
N GLN A 124 15.09 14.14 1.94
CA GLN A 124 14.56 14.10 3.29
C GLN A 124 15.17 12.95 4.10
N PHE A 125 15.35 11.78 3.46
CA PHE A 125 16.06 10.65 4.05
C PHE A 125 17.48 11.04 4.49
N LEU A 126 18.25 11.69 3.62
CA LEU A 126 19.61 12.16 3.92
C LEU A 126 19.64 13.19 5.05
N ASN A 127 18.71 14.15 5.05
CA ASN A 127 18.60 15.17 6.10
C ASN A 127 18.33 14.55 7.47
N LYS A 128 17.37 13.62 7.54
CA LYS A 128 16.99 12.95 8.78
C LYS A 128 18.06 11.95 9.25
N LEU A 129 18.68 11.21 8.34
CA LEU A 129 19.83 10.36 8.66
C LEU A 129 20.98 11.19 9.25
N SER A 130 21.25 12.38 8.69
CA SER A 130 22.25 13.28 9.25
C SER A 130 21.88 13.81 10.64
N GLU A 131 20.61 14.03 10.92
CA GLU A 131 20.11 14.41 12.25
C GLU A 131 20.36 13.27 13.25
N VAL A 132 20.05 12.03 12.87
CA VAL A 132 20.36 10.82 13.68
C VAL A 132 21.84 10.72 13.97
N VAL A 133 22.71 10.90 12.97
CA VAL A 133 24.18 10.88 13.15
C VAL A 133 24.64 11.96 14.12
N ALA A 134 24.11 13.18 14.01
CA ALA A 134 24.47 14.28 14.90
C ALA A 134 24.07 13.98 16.36
N HIS A 135 22.84 13.51 16.59
CA HIS A 135 22.36 13.16 17.92
C HIS A 135 23.09 11.95 18.51
N ALA A 136 23.35 10.91 17.71
CA ALA A 136 24.11 9.75 18.14
C ALA A 136 25.55 10.12 18.52
N SER A 137 26.19 10.97 17.71
CA SER A 137 27.54 11.47 17.96
C SER A 137 27.62 12.33 19.22
N GLN A 138 26.59 13.12 19.51
CA GLN A 138 26.50 13.92 20.72
C GLN A 138 26.29 13.04 21.96
N HIS A 139 25.44 12.01 21.84
CA HIS A 139 25.16 11.09 22.94
C HIS A 139 26.38 10.27 23.35
N ALA A 140 27.12 9.74 22.38
CA ALA A 140 28.32 8.94 22.61
C ALA A 140 29.61 9.79 22.69
N ALA A 141 29.51 11.11 22.87
CA ALA A 141 30.67 12.01 22.85
C ALA A 141 31.68 11.74 23.98
N THR A 142 31.23 11.14 25.09
CA THR A 142 32.06 10.80 26.25
C THR A 142 32.53 9.35 26.27
N TRP A 143 32.16 8.54 25.28
CA TRP A 143 32.53 7.12 25.20
C TRP A 143 33.89 6.95 24.54
N GLU A 144 34.49 5.77 24.68
CA GLU A 144 35.69 5.43 23.91
C GLU A 144 35.43 5.55 22.41
N TRP A 145 36.44 5.99 21.66
CA TRP A 145 36.28 6.36 20.25
C TRP A 145 35.72 5.23 19.39
N ASP A 146 36.17 3.99 19.57
CA ASP A 146 35.66 2.81 18.85
C ASP A 146 34.17 2.55 19.18
N ASN A 147 33.81 2.61 20.46
CA ASN A 147 32.43 2.44 20.93
C ASN A 147 31.49 3.52 20.40
N ARG A 148 32.00 4.75 20.29
CA ARG A 148 31.28 5.88 19.69
C ARG A 148 31.01 5.63 18.20
N GLU A 149 31.99 5.18 17.43
CA GLU A 149 31.80 4.90 16.00
C GLU A 149 30.79 3.77 15.77
N ARG A 150 30.88 2.69 16.55
CA ARG A 150 29.93 1.58 16.52
C ARG A 150 28.51 2.02 16.83
N TYR A 151 28.33 2.88 17.83
CA TYR A 151 27.01 3.42 18.19
C TYR A 151 26.40 4.28 17.08
N VAL A 152 27.22 5.13 16.44
CA VAL A 152 26.77 5.95 15.30
C VAL A 152 26.40 5.06 14.12
N ALA A 153 27.20 4.04 13.80
CA ALA A 153 26.90 3.08 12.74
C ALA A 153 25.60 2.29 13.03
N ALA A 154 25.41 1.84 14.28
CA ALA A 154 24.18 1.18 14.71
C ALA A 154 22.95 2.09 14.56
N ALA A 155 23.08 3.37 14.90
CA ALA A 155 22.01 4.36 14.72
C ALA A 155 21.66 4.63 13.25
N MET A 156 22.67 4.70 12.38
CA MET A 156 22.45 4.81 10.94
C MET A 156 21.71 3.59 10.38
N ASN A 157 22.19 2.39 10.72
CA ASN A 157 21.57 1.12 10.29
C ASN A 157 20.12 1.01 10.77
N GLN A 158 19.87 1.36 12.03
CA GLN A 158 18.53 1.29 12.62
C GLN A 158 17.57 2.28 11.97
N TYR A 159 18.01 3.52 11.74
CA TYR A 159 17.20 4.51 11.02
C TYR A 159 16.86 4.02 9.61
N ALA A 160 17.88 3.58 8.86
CA ALA A 160 17.70 3.11 7.49
C ALA A 160 16.72 1.93 7.43
N ARG A 161 16.90 0.94 8.30
CA ARG A 161 16.01 -0.24 8.40
C ARG A 161 14.56 0.17 8.66
N VAL A 162 14.32 0.95 9.72
CA VAL A 162 12.96 1.37 10.11
C VAL A 162 12.31 2.21 9.00
N LYS A 163 13.07 3.11 8.38
CA LYS A 163 12.53 3.99 7.34
C LYS A 163 12.18 3.22 6.07
N ILE A 164 13.07 2.33 5.60
CA ILE A 164 12.83 1.51 4.40
C ILE A 164 11.66 0.54 4.65
N GLU A 165 11.61 -0.11 5.81
CA GLU A 165 10.50 -1.02 6.16
C GLU A 165 9.16 -0.28 6.18
N ARG A 166 9.11 0.94 6.73
CA ARG A 166 7.89 1.74 6.72
C ARG A 166 7.47 2.18 5.33
N ILE A 167 8.42 2.58 4.46
CA ILE A 167 8.13 2.89 3.05
C ILE A 167 7.54 1.66 2.37
N ALA A 168 8.20 0.50 2.48
CA ALA A 168 7.70 -0.75 1.88
C ALA A 168 6.30 -1.14 2.41
N SER A 169 6.04 -0.94 3.71
CA SER A 169 4.71 -1.20 4.29
C SER A 169 3.64 -0.23 3.76
N ALA A 170 3.99 1.03 3.52
CA ALA A 170 3.10 2.02 2.96
C ALA A 170 2.80 1.70 1.48
N GLU A 171 3.82 1.35 0.70
CA GLU A 171 3.66 0.90 -0.69
C GLU A 171 2.74 -0.33 -0.78
N GLY A 172 2.97 -1.36 0.04
CA GLY A 172 2.11 -2.55 0.07
C GLY A 172 0.66 -2.24 0.48
N ALA A 173 0.44 -1.26 1.37
CA ALA A 173 -0.91 -0.81 1.71
C ALA A 173 -1.59 -0.03 0.57
N ILE A 174 -0.84 0.76 -0.19
CA ILE A 174 -1.32 1.45 -1.39
C ILE A 174 -1.71 0.43 -2.47
N GLU A 175 -0.85 -0.55 -2.72
CA GLU A 175 -1.09 -1.63 -3.69
C GLU A 175 -2.34 -2.44 -3.31
N ALA A 176 -2.45 -2.86 -2.05
CA ALA A 176 -3.64 -3.56 -1.57
C ALA A 176 -4.93 -2.73 -1.68
N ALA A 177 -4.84 -1.40 -1.52
CA ALA A 177 -5.98 -0.51 -1.74
C ALA A 177 -6.34 -0.38 -3.23
N HIS A 178 -5.34 -0.39 -4.11
CA HIS A 178 -5.53 -0.39 -5.56
C HIS A 178 -6.21 -1.68 -6.03
N ASP A 179 -5.70 -2.83 -5.62
CA ASP A 179 -6.25 -4.15 -5.94
C ASP A 179 -7.73 -4.28 -5.51
N ARG A 180 -8.05 -3.84 -4.29
CA ARG A 180 -9.45 -3.80 -3.82
C ARG A 180 -10.30 -2.91 -4.70
N SER A 181 -9.78 -1.75 -5.11
CA SER A 181 -10.51 -0.82 -5.98
C SER A 181 -10.78 -1.43 -7.35
N GLU A 182 -9.82 -2.14 -7.94
CA GLU A 182 -10.00 -2.85 -9.21
C GLU A 182 -11.01 -4.00 -9.09
N GLN A 183 -10.95 -4.76 -8.01
CA GLN A 183 -11.91 -5.82 -7.71
C GLN A 183 -13.33 -5.25 -7.58
N PHE A 184 -13.49 -4.12 -6.88
CA PHE A 184 -14.79 -3.46 -6.76
C PHE A 184 -15.29 -2.96 -8.12
N ARG A 185 -14.46 -2.32 -8.94
CA ARG A 185 -14.86 -1.86 -10.29
C ARG A 185 -15.32 -3.02 -11.16
N THR A 186 -14.59 -4.13 -11.15
CA THR A 186 -14.96 -5.34 -11.89
C THR A 186 -16.28 -5.91 -11.39
N SER A 187 -16.45 -6.05 -10.08
CA SER A 187 -17.70 -6.57 -9.49
C SER A 187 -18.90 -5.67 -9.81
N LEU A 188 -18.75 -4.35 -9.72
CA LEU A 188 -19.82 -3.39 -9.97
C LEU A 188 -20.22 -3.38 -11.45
N GLY A 189 -19.25 -3.52 -12.36
CA GLY A 189 -19.50 -3.73 -13.79
C GLY A 189 -20.32 -5.00 -14.07
N THR A 190 -19.96 -6.13 -13.45
CA THR A 190 -20.71 -7.39 -13.61
C THR A 190 -22.14 -7.30 -13.05
N LEU A 191 -22.32 -6.67 -11.89
CA LEU A 191 -23.63 -6.46 -11.28
C LEU A 191 -24.51 -5.56 -12.14
N LEU A 192 -23.96 -4.47 -12.69
CA LEU A 192 -24.68 -3.59 -13.63
C LEU A 192 -25.08 -4.32 -14.91
N ALA A 193 -24.20 -5.16 -15.46
CA ALA A 193 -24.53 -5.99 -16.62
C ALA A 193 -25.67 -6.98 -16.31
N LEU A 194 -25.67 -7.59 -15.13
CA LEU A 194 -26.77 -8.45 -14.66
C LEU A 194 -28.09 -7.69 -14.51
N VAL A 195 -28.07 -6.48 -13.94
CA VAL A 195 -29.26 -5.61 -13.88
C VAL A 195 -29.78 -5.31 -15.28
N GLY A 196 -28.91 -4.93 -16.21
CA GLY A 196 -29.29 -4.65 -17.60
C GLY A 196 -29.92 -5.87 -18.28
N PHE A 197 -29.32 -7.05 -18.10
CA PHE A 197 -29.85 -8.30 -18.65
C PHE A 197 -31.21 -8.69 -18.05
N LEU A 198 -31.35 -8.63 -16.73
CA LEU A 198 -32.60 -8.97 -16.04
C LEU A 198 -33.73 -7.99 -16.36
N THR A 199 -33.42 -6.70 -16.47
CA THR A 199 -34.41 -5.69 -16.88
C THR A 199 -34.87 -5.94 -18.32
N LEU A 200 -33.95 -6.25 -19.24
CA LEU A 200 -34.29 -6.60 -20.62
C LEU A 200 -35.16 -7.86 -20.71
N LEU A 201 -34.85 -8.90 -19.93
CA LEU A 201 -35.71 -10.10 -19.81
C LEU A 201 -37.11 -9.77 -19.28
N LEU A 202 -37.21 -8.94 -18.25
CA LEU A 202 -38.49 -8.52 -17.69
C LEU A 202 -39.33 -7.72 -18.71
N VAL A 203 -38.69 -6.85 -19.49
CA VAL A 203 -39.34 -6.11 -20.58
C VAL A 203 -39.83 -7.07 -21.66
N LEU A 204 -39.01 -8.04 -22.09
CA LEU A 204 -39.42 -9.04 -23.08
C LEU A 204 -40.60 -9.88 -22.59
N LEU A 205 -40.56 -10.36 -21.34
CA LEU A 205 -41.67 -11.08 -20.71
C LEU A 205 -42.95 -10.24 -20.62
N ALA A 206 -42.81 -8.92 -20.37
CA ALA A 206 -43.95 -8.01 -20.35
C ALA A 206 -44.55 -7.78 -21.75
N ILE A 207 -43.71 -7.61 -22.78
CA ILE A 207 -44.15 -7.48 -24.18
C ILE A 207 -44.83 -8.75 -24.65
N GLU A 208 -44.26 -9.92 -24.37
CA GLU A 208 -44.85 -11.22 -24.75
C GLU A 208 -46.23 -11.39 -24.11
N ARG A 209 -46.37 -11.02 -22.83
CA ARG A 209 -47.65 -11.06 -22.13
C ARG A 209 -48.68 -10.11 -22.76
N ASN A 210 -48.28 -8.89 -23.10
CA ASN A 210 -49.19 -7.89 -23.66
C ASN A 210 -49.64 -8.25 -25.09
N THR A 211 -48.73 -8.81 -25.90
CA THR A 211 -49.01 -9.17 -27.30
C THR A 211 -49.74 -10.50 -27.46
N ARG A 212 -49.70 -11.38 -26.45
CA ARG A 212 -50.46 -12.66 -26.45
C ARG A 212 -51.96 -12.48 -26.65
N HIS A 213 -52.56 -11.45 -26.04
CA HIS A 213 -54.00 -11.19 -26.15
C HIS A 213 -54.43 -10.82 -27.58
N LEU A 214 -53.53 -10.19 -28.35
CA LEU A 214 -53.79 -9.78 -29.73
C LEU A 214 -53.70 -10.94 -30.73
N ARG A 215 -52.93 -12.00 -30.42
CA ARG A 215 -52.83 -13.21 -31.25
C ARG A 215 -54.03 -14.13 -31.09
N VAL A 216 -54.59 -14.23 -29.89
CA VAL A 216 -55.74 -15.12 -29.62
C VAL A 216 -57.03 -14.55 -30.25
N GLY A 217 -57.19 -13.23 -30.31
CA GLY A 217 -58.37 -12.59 -30.92
C GLY A 217 -58.39 -12.51 -32.46
N ARG A 218 -57.39 -13.06 -33.17
CA ARG A 218 -57.31 -13.05 -34.64
C ARG A 218 -57.50 -14.43 -35.27
N ALA A 219 -57.72 -15.46 -34.45
CA ALA A 219 -57.94 -16.84 -34.88
C ALA A 219 -59.42 -17.27 -34.85
N ASP A 220 -60.32 -16.35 -34.50
CA ASP A 220 -61.77 -16.44 -34.69
C ASP A 220 -62.18 -15.51 -35.84
#